data_AF-I3YBB4-F1
#
_entry.id   AF-I3YBB4-F1
#
_cell.length_a   1.000
_cell.length_b   1.000
_cell.length_c   1.000
_cell.angle_alpha   90.00
_cell.angle_beta   90.00
_cell.angle_gamma   90.00
#
_symmetry.space_group_name_H-M   'P 1'
#
loop_
_entity.id
_entity.type
_entity.pdbx_description
1 polymer ?
#
loop_
_entity_poly.entity_id
_entity_poly.type
_entity_poly.pdbx_seq_one_letter_code
_entity_poly.pdbx_strand_id
1 'polypeptide(L)'
;MSHPAVPGGSRRSAAGPCDTALFDDILRGFHPDMDRLTRNAIIVSAILLALLVFSLAWNRFGVTPRIWQLNQLLEQDPVLASYPYDFRAVLFLNGIVTLTSPHASVAPVEPFLKAIDADLADKSSEDPVMLAAGERFWRQEMRAIELMISQPDVDSVIWSLDRAWYHKHGIRLEQP
;
A
#
# COMPACT_ATOMS: atom_id res chain seq x y z
N MET A 1 -27.08 16.66 -116.51
CA MET A 1 -25.88 17.42 -116.92
C MET A 1 -25.82 18.69 -116.08
N SER A 2 -24.65 18.94 -115.47
CA SER A 2 -24.13 20.24 -115.06
C SER A 2 -24.62 20.90 -113.75
N HIS A 3 -23.63 21.08 -112.85
CA HIS A 3 -23.55 21.97 -111.67
C HIS A 3 -23.96 23.43 -111.96
N PRO A 4 -24.33 24.22 -110.93
CA PRO A 4 -23.40 25.04 -110.10
C PRO A 4 -23.89 25.16 -108.63
N ALA A 5 -23.32 25.84 -107.63
CA ALA A 5 -22.03 26.44 -107.27
C ALA A 5 -22.13 26.78 -105.76
N VAL A 6 -20.98 26.94 -105.11
CA VAL A 6 -20.75 27.20 -103.67
C VAL A 6 -21.02 28.67 -103.29
N PRO A 7 -21.35 28.98 -102.01
CA PRO A 7 -20.43 29.77 -101.17
C PRO A 7 -20.36 29.17 -99.73
N GLY A 8 -19.24 29.10 -99.01
CA GLY A 8 -18.24 30.15 -98.77
C GLY A 8 -18.58 30.91 -97.48
N GLY A 9 -18.09 30.46 -96.32
CA GLY A 9 -18.38 31.13 -95.03
C GLY A 9 -17.56 30.61 -93.84
N SER A 10 -16.40 31.24 -93.63
CA SER A 10 -15.46 31.06 -92.51
C SER A 10 -15.97 31.67 -91.20
N ARG A 11 -15.74 31.02 -90.05
CA ARG A 11 -15.09 31.64 -88.86
C ARG A 11 -14.88 30.70 -87.65
N ARG A 12 -13.60 30.61 -87.26
CA ARG A 12 -13.01 30.62 -85.89
C ARG A 12 -13.25 29.43 -84.95
N SER A 13 -12.27 28.53 -84.99
CA SER A 13 -11.79 27.75 -83.86
C SER A 13 -11.16 28.67 -82.81
N ALA A 14 -11.61 28.58 -81.56
CA ALA A 14 -10.93 29.12 -80.39
C ALA A 14 -10.67 27.96 -79.43
N ALA A 15 -9.41 27.52 -79.40
CA ALA A 15 -8.87 26.70 -78.35
C ALA A 15 -8.67 27.57 -77.10
N GLY A 16 -9.33 27.24 -75.99
CA GLY A 16 -9.00 27.74 -74.66
C GLY A 16 -8.22 26.66 -73.90
N PRO A 17 -7.12 26.98 -73.22
CA PRO A 17 -6.32 26.00 -72.50
C PRO A 17 -7.03 25.48 -71.25
N CYS A 18 -6.86 24.18 -70.99
CA CYS A 18 -7.27 23.49 -69.77
C CYS A 18 -6.78 24.24 -68.52
N ASP A 19 -7.73 24.66 -67.68
CA ASP A 19 -7.47 25.25 -66.38
C ASP A 19 -7.26 24.12 -65.34
N THR A 20 -6.08 23.49 -65.38
CA THR A 20 -5.66 22.45 -64.43
C THR A 20 -5.20 23.02 -63.08
N ALA A 21 -5.27 24.35 -62.87
CA ALA A 21 -4.81 25.00 -61.64
C ALA A 21 -5.83 24.93 -60.49
N LEU A 22 -7.13 24.75 -60.79
CA LEU A 22 -8.19 24.79 -59.77
C LEU A 22 -8.33 23.48 -58.96
N PHE A 23 -7.93 22.34 -59.55
CA PHE A 23 -8.08 21.03 -58.91
C PHE A 23 -6.95 20.68 -57.93
N ASP A 24 -5.79 21.32 -58.07
CA ASP A 24 -4.59 21.03 -57.25
C ASP A 24 -4.62 21.73 -55.88
N ASP A 25 -5.50 22.73 -55.72
CA ASP A 25 -5.65 23.53 -54.50
C ASP A 25 -6.63 22.91 -53.48
N ILE A 26 -7.49 21.98 -53.91
CA ILE A 26 -8.48 21.32 -53.05
C ILE A 26 -7.87 20.15 -52.24
N LEU A 27 -6.74 19.59 -52.69
CA LEU A 27 -6.13 18.41 -52.04
C LEU A 27 -4.94 18.74 -51.12
N ARG A 28 -4.58 20.02 -50.95
CA ARG A 28 -3.41 20.44 -50.14
C ARG A 28 -3.75 20.91 -48.71
N GLY A 29 -5.02 20.85 -48.32
CA GLY A 29 -5.53 21.33 -47.04
C GLY A 29 -5.81 20.26 -45.99
N PHE A 30 -4.91 19.30 -45.76
CA PHE A 30 -4.95 18.48 -44.55
C PHE A 30 -3.56 18.02 -44.12
N HIS A 31 -2.66 18.98 -43.95
CA HIS A 31 -1.53 18.78 -43.04
C HIS A 31 -1.94 19.44 -41.71
N PRO A 32 -2.26 18.67 -40.65
CA PRO A 32 -2.35 19.26 -39.34
C PRO A 32 -0.93 19.65 -38.94
N ASP A 33 -0.52 20.87 -39.30
CA ASP A 33 0.66 21.50 -38.72
C ASP A 33 0.35 21.69 -37.24
N MET A 34 0.69 20.67 -36.46
CA MET A 34 0.61 20.74 -35.02
C MET A 34 1.57 21.86 -34.61
N ASP A 35 1.03 23.00 -34.21
CA ASP A 35 1.80 24.16 -33.77
C ASP A 35 2.89 23.69 -32.81
N ARG A 36 4.11 24.23 -32.97
CA ARG A 36 5.24 23.89 -32.09
C ARG A 36 4.85 24.01 -30.61
N LEU A 37 3.93 24.92 -30.29
CA LEU A 37 3.35 25.12 -28.97
C LEU A 37 2.52 23.90 -28.52
N THR A 38 1.62 23.40 -29.36
CA THR A 38 0.78 22.22 -29.09
C THR A 38 1.64 20.97 -28.91
N ARG A 39 2.67 20.77 -29.75
CA ARG A 39 3.59 19.64 -29.62
C ARG A 39 4.38 19.70 -28.31
N ASN A 40 4.88 20.88 -27.94
CA ASN A 40 5.63 21.04 -26.69
C ASN A 40 4.73 20.87 -25.46
N ALA A 41 3.49 21.36 -25.51
CA ALA A 41 2.52 21.19 -24.43
C ALA A 41 2.19 19.71 -24.18
N ILE A 42 2.01 18.92 -25.25
CA ILE A 42 1.78 17.47 -25.14
C ILE A 42 2.99 16.76 -24.51
N ILE A 43 4.20 17.11 -24.94
CA ILE A 43 5.44 16.52 -24.38
C ILE A 43 5.57 16.86 -22.89
N VAL A 44 5.39 18.13 -22.52
CA VAL A 44 5.49 18.56 -21.11
C VAL A 44 4.41 17.89 -20.27
N SER A 45 3.18 17.82 -20.75
CA SER A 45 2.08 17.15 -20.05
C SER A 45 2.34 15.64 -19.87
N ALA A 46 2.86 14.97 -20.89
CA ALA A 46 3.23 13.56 -20.81
C ALA A 46 4.36 13.32 -19.79
N ILE A 47 5.36 14.21 -19.75
CA ILE A 47 6.45 14.13 -18.76
C ILE A 47 5.90 14.35 -17.34
N LEU A 48 5.05 15.37 -17.14
CA LEU A 48 4.44 15.62 -15.83
C LEU A 48 3.57 14.45 -15.37
N LEU A 49 2.79 13.86 -16.28
CA LEU A 49 1.99 12.68 -15.97
C LEU A 49 2.88 11.48 -15.64
N ALA A 50 3.96 11.27 -16.40
CA ALA A 50 4.92 10.20 -16.12
C ALA A 50 5.60 10.39 -14.77
N LEU A 51 6.02 11.62 -14.42
CA LEU A 51 6.60 11.94 -13.12
C LEU A 51 5.60 11.78 -11.98
N LEU A 52 4.34 12.17 -12.19
CA LEU A 52 3.28 11.99 -11.21
C LEU A 52 2.98 10.51 -10.98
N VAL A 53 2.82 9.73 -12.04
CA VAL A 53 2.62 8.28 -11.97
C VAL A 53 3.81 7.61 -11.34
N PHE A 54 5.04 7.99 -11.69
CA PHE A 54 6.27 7.47 -11.10
C PHE A 54 6.37 7.81 -9.60
N SER A 55 6.05 9.04 -9.21
CA SER A 55 6.03 9.48 -7.80
C SER A 55 4.99 8.71 -6.99
N LEU A 56 3.78 8.52 -7.53
CA LEU A 56 2.72 7.74 -6.89
C LEU A 56 3.05 6.25 -6.84
N ALA A 57 3.66 5.72 -7.89
CA ALA A 57 4.15 4.35 -7.98
C ALA A 57 5.27 4.08 -6.97
N TRP A 58 6.23 4.99 -6.84
CA TRP A 58 7.38 4.84 -5.94
C TRP A 58 6.95 4.66 -4.49
N ASN A 59 5.86 5.33 -4.07
CA ASN A 59 5.31 5.17 -2.72
C ASN A 59 4.51 3.88 -2.52
N ARG A 60 4.33 3.05 -3.56
CA ARG A 60 3.47 1.84 -3.56
C ARG A 60 4.22 0.54 -3.85
N PHE A 61 5.43 0.59 -4.42
CA PHE A 61 6.18 -0.61 -4.77
C PHE A 61 7.12 -1.04 -3.62
N GLY A 62 6.63 -1.91 -2.72
CA GLY A 62 7.49 -2.78 -1.91
C GLY A 62 7.48 -2.63 -0.39
N VAL A 63 6.54 -1.89 0.21
CA VAL A 63 6.43 -1.80 1.67
C VAL A 63 5.51 -2.91 2.19
N THR A 64 6.09 -4.06 2.51
CA THR A 64 5.51 -4.90 3.58
C THR A 64 5.27 -3.97 4.77
N PRO A 65 4.03 -3.82 5.28
CA PRO A 65 3.77 -2.97 6.44
C PRO A 65 4.79 -3.31 7.53
N ARG A 66 5.54 -2.32 8.04
CA ARG A 66 6.64 -2.55 9.00
C ARG A 66 6.20 -3.44 10.16
N ILE A 67 4.95 -3.29 10.58
CA ILE A 67 4.27 -4.14 11.56
C ILE A 67 4.30 -5.65 11.25
N TRP A 68 4.23 -6.09 9.99
CA TRP A 68 4.37 -7.51 9.63
C TRP A 68 5.80 -7.99 9.85
N GLN A 69 6.80 -7.17 9.55
CA GLN A 69 8.20 -7.51 9.84
C GLN A 69 8.44 -7.61 11.34
N LEU A 70 7.87 -6.69 12.13
CA LEU A 70 7.94 -6.76 13.60
C LEU A 70 7.27 -8.03 14.14
N ASN A 71 6.12 -8.42 13.60
CA ASN A 71 5.45 -9.67 13.97
C ASN A 71 6.28 -10.90 13.58
N GLN A 72 6.90 -10.92 12.40
CA GLN A 72 7.80 -12.00 12.02
C GLN A 72 8.99 -12.14 12.97
N LEU A 73 9.54 -11.03 13.47
CA LEU A 73 10.60 -11.08 14.48
C LEU A 73 10.12 -11.70 15.79
N LEU A 74 8.93 -11.31 16.26
CA LEU A 74 8.32 -11.90 17.47
C LEU A 74 8.09 -13.41 17.31
N GLU A 75 7.61 -13.85 16.15
CA GLU A 75 7.35 -15.27 15.85
C GLU A 75 8.64 -16.09 15.70
N GLN A 76 9.74 -15.47 15.24
CA GLN A 76 11.02 -16.15 15.03
C GLN A 76 11.88 -16.22 16.29
N ASP A 77 11.56 -15.45 17.33
CA ASP A 77 12.31 -15.50 18.58
C ASP A 77 12.02 -16.82 19.32
N PRO A 78 13.05 -17.65 19.59
CA PRO A 78 12.84 -18.99 20.15
C PRO A 78 12.33 -18.95 21.59
N VAL A 79 12.60 -17.88 22.35
CA VAL A 79 12.14 -17.75 23.73
C VAL A 79 10.65 -17.44 23.74
N LEU A 80 10.22 -16.46 22.94
CA LEU A 80 8.81 -16.09 22.81
C LEU A 80 7.98 -17.21 22.18
N ALA A 81 8.45 -17.84 21.11
CA ALA A 81 7.75 -18.92 20.42
C ALA A 81 7.57 -20.19 21.27
N SER A 82 8.38 -20.36 22.32
CA SER A 82 8.25 -21.49 23.25
C SER A 82 7.15 -21.30 24.31
N TYR A 83 6.64 -20.07 24.45
CA TYR A 83 5.66 -19.72 25.47
C TYR A 83 4.21 -19.88 24.93
N PRO A 84 3.23 -20.30 25.75
CA PRO A 84 1.85 -20.56 25.29
C PRO A 84 1.02 -19.31 24.98
N TYR A 85 1.66 -18.16 24.78
CA TYR A 85 1.02 -16.90 24.40
C TYR A 85 1.81 -16.22 23.27
N ASP A 86 1.10 -15.89 22.19
CA ASP A 86 1.68 -15.21 21.03
C ASP A 86 1.61 -13.69 21.20
N PHE A 87 2.75 -13.04 21.41
CA PHE A 87 2.86 -11.59 21.40
C PHE A 87 2.72 -11.05 19.98
N ARG A 88 1.92 -9.99 19.79
CA ARG A 88 1.69 -9.37 18.48
C ARG A 88 1.83 -7.87 18.53
N ALA A 89 2.53 -7.30 17.55
CA ALA A 89 2.49 -5.89 17.23
C ALA A 89 1.18 -5.55 16.52
N VAL A 90 0.43 -4.60 17.07
CA VAL A 90 -0.89 -4.14 16.56
C VAL A 90 -0.85 -2.73 15.99
N LEU A 91 0.15 -1.93 16.38
CA LEU A 91 0.36 -0.60 15.83
C LEU A 91 1.86 -0.28 15.84
N PHE A 92 2.32 0.42 14.80
CA PHE A 92 3.63 1.03 14.77
C PHE A 92 3.51 2.44 14.17
N LEU A 93 3.82 3.45 14.98
CA LEU A 93 3.68 4.85 14.60
C LEU A 93 4.76 5.69 15.29
N ASN A 94 5.50 6.47 14.50
CA ASN A 94 6.52 7.41 15.00
C ASN A 94 7.51 6.78 16.00
N GLY A 95 8.02 5.59 15.68
CA GLY A 95 8.95 4.86 16.55
C GLY A 95 8.32 4.16 17.75
N ILE A 96 7.00 4.27 17.95
CA ILE A 96 6.29 3.61 19.05
C ILE A 96 5.62 2.35 18.55
N VAL A 97 6.00 1.20 19.12
CA VAL A 97 5.36 -0.10 18.86
C VAL A 97 4.33 -0.38 19.95
N THR A 98 3.11 -0.72 19.56
CA THR A 98 2.09 -1.24 20.47
C THR A 98 2.05 -2.76 20.37
N LEU A 99 2.36 -3.44 21.46
CA LEU A 99 2.32 -4.90 21.58
C LEU A 99 1.08 -5.35 22.36
N THR A 100 0.56 -6.54 22.05
CA THR A 100 -0.47 -7.19 22.86
C THR A 100 0.13 -7.81 24.11
N SER A 101 -0.55 -7.64 25.25
CA SER A 101 -0.27 -8.36 26.48
C SER A 101 -1.60 -8.71 27.19
N PRO A 102 -1.72 -9.89 27.82
CA PRO A 102 -2.85 -10.24 28.68
C PRO A 102 -2.92 -9.35 29.92
N HIS A 103 -1.78 -8.87 30.43
CA HIS A 103 -1.73 -8.04 31.63
C HIS A 103 -1.92 -6.56 31.26
N ALA A 104 -1.11 -6.07 30.31
CA ALA A 104 -1.04 -4.67 29.88
C ALA A 104 -1.05 -3.64 31.04
N SER A 105 -0.57 -4.04 32.23
CA SER A 105 -0.59 -3.27 33.48
C SER A 105 -1.97 -2.82 33.97
N VAL A 106 -3.05 -3.45 33.47
CA VAL A 106 -4.44 -3.07 33.78
C VAL A 106 -5.31 -4.25 34.21
N ALA A 107 -5.01 -5.45 33.73
CA ALA A 107 -5.75 -6.67 34.07
C ALA A 107 -4.90 -7.52 35.03
N PRO A 108 -5.48 -8.21 36.03
CA PRO A 108 -4.72 -9.15 36.85
C PRO A 108 -4.08 -10.26 36.00
N VAL A 109 -2.82 -10.60 36.32
CA VAL A 109 -2.08 -11.66 35.59
C VAL A 109 -2.54 -13.07 35.97
N GLU A 110 -3.08 -13.25 37.18
CA GLU A 110 -3.46 -14.57 37.72
C GLU A 110 -4.50 -15.31 36.86
N PRO A 111 -5.63 -14.71 36.43
CA PRO A 111 -6.58 -15.39 35.54
C PRO A 111 -5.95 -15.85 34.22
N PHE A 112 -4.98 -15.10 33.69
CA PHE A 112 -4.24 -15.51 32.51
C PHE A 112 -3.36 -16.73 32.81
N LEU A 113 -2.56 -16.68 33.88
CA LEU A 113 -1.67 -17.78 34.27
C LEU A 113 -2.43 -19.09 34.52
N LYS A 114 -3.55 -19.02 35.24
CA LYS A 114 -4.42 -20.19 35.50
C LYS A 114 -5.05 -20.78 34.24
N ALA A 115 -5.21 -19.98 33.20
CA ALA A 115 -5.80 -20.43 31.93
C ALA A 115 -4.77 -21.06 30.99
N ILE A 116 -3.49 -20.66 31.07
CA ILE A 116 -2.41 -21.27 30.27
C ILE A 116 -1.74 -22.46 30.97
N ASP A 117 -1.88 -22.57 32.30
CA ASP A 117 -1.29 -23.64 33.12
C ASP A 117 -2.32 -24.15 34.13
N ALA A 118 -2.85 -25.35 33.87
CA ALA A 118 -3.90 -25.96 34.69
C ALA A 118 -3.41 -26.33 36.11
N ASP A 119 -2.10 -26.53 36.31
CA ASP A 119 -1.53 -26.86 37.62
C ASP A 119 -1.61 -25.66 38.59
N LEU A 120 -1.88 -24.47 38.07
CA LEU A 120 -2.04 -23.24 38.83
C LEU A 120 -3.50 -22.98 39.27
N ALA A 121 -4.48 -23.76 38.81
CA ALA A 121 -5.91 -23.46 39.01
C ALA A 121 -6.29 -23.26 40.49
N ASP A 122 -5.80 -24.13 41.37
CA ASP A 122 -6.08 -24.13 42.82
C ASP A 122 -5.04 -23.34 43.65
N LYS A 123 -4.08 -22.69 42.98
CA LYS A 123 -3.02 -21.93 43.65
C LYS A 123 -3.48 -20.51 43.96
N SER A 124 -3.10 -20.01 45.14
CA SER A 124 -3.32 -18.61 45.49
C SER A 124 -2.27 -17.71 44.81
N SER A 125 -2.55 -16.40 44.75
CA SER A 125 -1.63 -15.40 44.19
C SER A 125 -0.28 -15.34 44.94
N GLU A 126 -0.26 -15.75 46.20
CA GLU A 126 0.93 -15.77 47.07
C GLU A 126 1.69 -17.11 47.04
N ASP A 127 1.15 -18.13 46.37
CA ASP A 127 1.80 -19.43 46.27
C ASP A 127 3.14 -19.29 45.50
N PRO A 128 4.26 -19.84 46.01
CA PRO A 128 5.56 -19.75 45.33
C PRO A 128 5.54 -20.21 43.86
N VAL A 129 4.69 -21.18 43.52
CA VAL A 129 4.55 -21.68 42.14
C VAL A 129 3.85 -20.65 41.25
N MET A 130 2.84 -19.95 41.77
CA MET A 130 2.15 -18.86 41.08
C MET A 130 3.10 -17.67 40.87
N LEU A 131 3.84 -17.27 41.90
CA LEU A 131 4.85 -16.21 41.79
C LEU A 131 5.92 -16.56 40.76
N ALA A 132 6.42 -17.80 40.77
CA ALA A 132 7.37 -18.27 39.78
C ALA A 132 6.80 -18.27 38.35
N ALA A 133 5.50 -18.53 38.18
CA ALA A 133 4.83 -18.42 36.88
C ALA A 133 4.69 -16.97 36.42
N GLY A 134 4.36 -16.05 37.33
CA GLY A 134 4.35 -14.61 37.08
C GLY A 134 5.71 -14.08 36.65
N GLU A 135 6.78 -14.48 37.36
CA GLU A 135 8.16 -14.14 36.99
C GLU A 135 8.56 -14.69 35.61
N ARG A 136 8.11 -15.91 35.26
CA ARG A 136 8.31 -16.47 33.91
C ARG A 136 7.61 -15.60 32.86
N PHE A 137 6.37 -15.20 33.11
CA PHE A 137 5.61 -14.34 32.20
C PHE A 137 6.27 -12.96 32.03
N TRP A 138 6.67 -12.32 33.13
CA TRP A 138 7.37 -11.03 33.10
C TRP A 138 8.64 -11.09 32.24
N ARG A 139 9.43 -12.18 32.35
CA ARG A 139 10.60 -12.37 31.49
C ARG A 139 10.25 -12.43 29.99
N GLN A 140 9.09 -12.97 29.63
CA GLN A 140 8.62 -12.97 28.23
C GLN A 140 8.25 -11.57 27.76
N GLU A 141 7.55 -10.79 28.60
CA GLU A 141 7.23 -9.40 28.28
C GLU A 141 8.51 -8.57 28.08
N MET A 142 9.50 -8.75 28.95
CA MET A 142 10.80 -8.06 28.82
C MET A 142 11.55 -8.51 27.57
N ARG A 143 11.51 -9.79 27.21
CA ARG A 143 12.12 -10.30 25.99
C ARG A 143 11.49 -9.69 24.73
N ALA A 144 10.16 -9.57 24.71
CA ALA A 144 9.46 -8.91 23.61
C ALA A 144 9.84 -7.43 23.49
N ILE A 145 9.95 -6.71 24.61
CA ILE A 145 10.44 -5.33 24.64
C ILE A 145 11.87 -5.22 24.11
N GLU A 146 12.79 -6.06 24.62
CA GLU A 146 14.19 -6.09 24.19
C GLU A 146 14.30 -6.30 22.68
N LEU A 147 13.55 -7.27 22.15
CA LEU A 147 13.52 -7.56 20.72
C LEU A 147 13.02 -6.36 19.90
N MET A 148 11.97 -5.68 20.35
CA MET A 148 11.44 -4.51 19.65
C MET A 148 12.39 -3.31 19.72
N ILE A 149 12.92 -2.97 20.89
CA ILE A 149 13.85 -1.83 21.06
C ILE A 149 15.18 -2.07 20.33
N SER A 150 15.56 -3.33 20.09
CA SER A 150 16.74 -3.64 19.26
C SER A 150 16.58 -3.23 17.79
N GLN A 151 15.37 -2.92 17.35
CA GLN A 151 15.10 -2.48 15.98
C GLN A 151 15.46 -1.01 15.79
N PRO A 152 16.10 -0.63 14.67
CA PRO A 152 16.68 0.70 14.49
C PRO A 152 15.65 1.84 14.40
N ASP A 153 14.40 1.52 14.12
CA ASP A 153 13.29 2.45 13.95
C ASP A 153 12.30 2.41 15.13
N VAL A 154 12.61 1.69 16.21
CA VAL A 154 11.76 1.58 17.40
C VAL A 154 12.39 2.33 18.56
N ASP A 155 11.71 3.39 19.00
CA ASP A 155 12.10 4.23 20.12
C ASP A 155 11.49 3.77 21.45
N SER A 156 10.27 3.23 21.41
CA SER A 156 9.57 2.79 22.62
C SER A 156 8.50 1.73 22.35
N VAL A 157 8.11 1.03 23.42
CA VAL A 157 7.08 0.00 23.39
C VAL A 157 5.98 0.35 24.39
N ILE A 158 4.73 0.19 23.97
CA ILE A 158 3.55 0.30 24.83
C ILE A 158 2.74 -1.00 24.76
N TRP A 159 2.09 -1.34 25.88
CA TRP A 159 1.23 -2.51 25.97
C TRP A 159 -0.22 -2.18 25.69
N SER A 160 -0.90 -3.07 24.98
CA SER A 160 -2.33 -3.06 24.76
C SER A 160 -2.94 -4.36 25.26
N LEU A 161 -4.03 -4.24 26.02
CA LEU A 161 -4.71 -5.40 26.59
C LEU A 161 -5.30 -6.28 25.49
N ASP A 162 -4.91 -7.56 25.46
CA ASP A 162 -5.43 -8.54 24.53
C ASP A 162 -6.82 -9.05 24.92
N ARG A 163 -7.83 -8.18 24.76
CA ARG A 163 -9.23 -8.50 25.05
C ARG A 163 -9.73 -9.69 24.25
N ALA A 164 -9.23 -9.89 23.03
CA ALA A 164 -9.65 -10.99 22.17
C ALA A 164 -9.22 -12.34 22.75
N TRP A 165 -8.01 -12.41 23.31
CA TRP A 165 -7.54 -13.60 24.02
C TRP A 165 -8.43 -13.94 25.21
N TYR A 166 -8.80 -12.97 26.06
CA TYR A 166 -9.70 -13.22 27.20
C TYR A 166 -11.08 -13.72 26.76
N HIS A 167 -11.67 -13.10 25.72
CA HIS A 167 -12.95 -13.53 25.17
C HIS A 167 -12.87 -14.97 24.62
N LYS A 168 -11.78 -15.31 23.93
CA LYS A 168 -11.55 -16.66 23.40
C LYS A 168 -11.45 -17.71 24.50
N HIS A 169 -10.92 -17.35 25.67
CA HIS A 169 -10.78 -18.24 26.82
C HIS A 169 -11.98 -18.17 27.79
N GLY A 170 -13.02 -17.41 27.46
CA GLY A 170 -14.24 -17.30 28.28
C GLY A 170 -14.04 -16.56 29.61
N ILE A 171 -12.95 -15.82 29.75
CA ILE A 171 -12.61 -15.09 30.97
C ILE A 171 -13.20 -13.68 30.87
N ARG A 172 -14.00 -13.30 31.87
CA ARG A 172 -14.58 -11.95 31.95
C ARG A 172 -13.56 -11.00 32.57
N LEU A 173 -13.19 -9.97 31.82
CA LEU A 173 -12.49 -8.81 32.36
C LEU A 173 -13.52 -7.92 33.04
N GLU A 174 -13.29 -7.54 34.29
CA GLU A 174 -14.05 -6.46 34.90
C GLU A 174 -13.71 -5.16 34.15
N GLN A 175 -14.72 -4.54 33.54
CA GLN A 175 -14.53 -3.26 32.87
C GLN A 175 -14.26 -2.18 33.94
N PRO A 176 -13.29 -1.29 33.73
CA PRO A 176 -13.09 -0.13 34.60
C PRO A 176 -14.30 0.82 34.56
#